data_AF-A0A9E1EUP4-F1
#
_entry.id   AF-A0A9E1EUP4-F1
#
_cell.length_a   1.000
_cell.length_b   1.000
_cell.length_c   1.000
_cell.angle_alpha   90.00
_cell.angle_beta   90.00
_cell.angle_gamma   90.00
#
_symmetry.space_group_name_H-M   'P 1'
#
loop_
_entity.id
_entity.type
_entity.pdbx_description
1 polymer ?
#
loop_
_entity_poly.entity_id
_entity_poly.type
_entity_poly.pdbx_seq_one_letter_code
_entity_poly.pdbx_strand_id
1 'polypeptide(L)' 'MANILTEGAEMLTKSLTWGGKMTFDQINKLDWLKTTSYYGINLYIQEGIRKGWINCMCKEGKPTVYYATRKGRKMSNERE' A
#
# COMPACT_ATOMS: atom_id res chain seq x y z
N MET A 1 20.11 9.13 -0.60
CA MET A 1 19.58 7.81 -0.20
C MET A 1 18.09 7.80 -0.45
N ALA A 2 17.62 6.91 -1.31
CA ALA A 2 16.19 6.71 -1.44
C ALA A 2 15.67 6.10 -0.13
N ASN A 3 14.58 6.66 0.40
CA ASN A 3 13.99 6.18 1.63
C ASN A 3 13.25 4.87 1.31
N ILE A 4 13.79 3.73 1.74
CA ILE A 4 13.24 2.39 1.49
C ILE A 4 11.76 2.26 1.88
N LEU A 5 11.31 3.03 2.89
CA LEU A 5 9.91 3.10 3.28
C LEU A 5 9.06 3.83 2.24
N THR A 6 9.59 4.91 1.67
CA THR A 6 8.91 5.66 0.61
C THR A 6 8.80 4.80 -0.66
N GLU A 7 9.87 4.11 -1.06
CA GLU A 7 9.84 3.23 -2.23
C GLU A 7 8.85 2.07 -2.06
N GLY A 8 8.86 1.41 -0.89
CA GLY A 8 7.88 0.38 -0.58
C GLY A 8 6.45 0.91 -0.56
N ALA A 9 6.21 2.11 -0.02
CA ALA A 9 4.90 2.76 -0.05
C ALA A 9 4.46 3.14 -1.47
N GLU A 10 5.39 3.58 -2.34
CA GLU A 10 5.12 3.86 -3.76
C GLU A 10 4.68 2.58 -4.48
N MET A 11 5.47 1.51 -4.37
CA MET A 11 5.17 0.21 -4.98
C MET A 11 3.84 -0.38 -4.48
N LEU A 12 3.57 -0.25 -3.18
CA LEU A 12 2.30 -0.70 -2.61
C LEU A 12 1.11 0.12 -3.12
N THR A 13 1.27 1.43 -3.25
CA THR A 13 0.23 2.30 -3.84
C THR A 13 -0.04 1.93 -5.30
N LYS A 14 0.99 1.62 -6.09
CA LYS A 14 0.84 1.11 -7.46
C LYS A 14 0.07 -0.21 -7.47
N SER A 15 0.44 -1.15 -6.60
CA SER A 15 -0.26 -2.44 -6.45
C SER A 15 -1.75 -2.25 -6.15
N LEU A 16 -2.10 -1.31 -5.27
CA LEU A 16 -3.50 -0.98 -4.93
C LEU A 16 -4.23 -0.18 -6.02
N THR A 17 -3.50 0.51 -6.90
CA THR A 17 -4.08 1.25 -8.04
C THR A 17 -4.48 0.29 -9.16
N TRP A 18 -3.60 -0.66 -9.49
CA TRP A 18 -3.83 -1.64 -10.55
C TRP A 18 -4.69 -2.84 -10.09
N GLY A 19 -4.38 -3.39 -8.91
CA GLY A 19 -5.07 -4.56 -8.36
C GLY A 19 -6.33 -4.22 -7.54
N GLY A 20 -6.61 -2.94 -7.35
CA GLY A 20 -7.74 -2.46 -6.55
C GLY A 20 -7.54 -2.61 -5.04
N LYS A 21 -8.66 -2.54 -4.31
CA LYS A 21 -8.67 -2.58 -2.84
C LYS A 21 -8.31 -3.98 -2.32
N MET A 22 -7.45 -4.06 -1.31
CA MET A 22 -6.92 -5.32 -0.78
C MET A 22 -6.96 -5.36 0.75
N THR A 23 -7.15 -6.54 1.34
CA THR A 23 -6.90 -6.76 2.78
C THR A 23 -5.40 -6.90 3.05
N PHE A 24 -5.01 -6.85 4.33
CA PHE A 24 -3.62 -7.13 4.70
C PHE A 24 -3.14 -8.50 4.20
N ASP A 25 -3.96 -9.54 4.34
CA ASP A 25 -3.62 -10.90 3.88
C ASP A 25 -3.43 -10.98 2.36
N GLN A 26 -4.21 -10.20 1.60
CA GLN A 26 -4.03 -10.11 0.15
C GLN A 26 -2.74 -9.36 -0.21
N ILE A 27 -2.42 -8.26 0.50
CA ILE A 27 -1.17 -7.53 0.34
C ILE A 27 0.03 -8.45 0.65
N ASN A 28 -0.04 -9.23 1.72
CA ASN A 28 1.01 -10.16 2.12
C ASN A 28 1.30 -11.27 1.08
N LYS A 29 0.39 -11.48 0.12
CA LYS A 29 0.55 -12.45 -0.97
C LYS A 29 1.13 -11.84 -2.25
N LEU A 30 1.38 -10.52 -2.30
CA LEU A 30 2.01 -9.88 -3.44
C LEU A 30 3.42 -10.44 -3.64
N ASP A 31 3.78 -10.80 -4.88
CA ASP A 31 5.04 -11.49 -5.17
C ASP A 31 6.27 -10.70 -4.69
N TRP A 32 6.24 -9.37 -4.84
CA TRP A 32 7.33 -8.48 -4.42
C TRP A 32 7.43 -8.29 -2.90
N LEU A 33 6.46 -8.79 -2.12
CA LEU A 33 6.46 -8.75 -0.65
C LEU A 33 6.71 -10.11 0.00
N LYS A 34 6.94 -11.18 -0.77
CA LYS A 34 7.12 -12.55 -0.24
C LYS A 34 8.24 -12.70 0.79
N THR A 35 9.28 -11.87 0.70
CA THR A 35 10.42 -11.86 1.63
C THR A 35 10.34 -10.74 2.66
N THR A 36 9.30 -9.91 2.60
CA THR A 36 9.09 -8.81 3.54
C THR A 36 8.33 -9.32 4.76
N SER A 37 8.80 -8.99 5.95
CA SER A 37 8.08 -9.34 7.18
C SER A 37 6.73 -8.61 7.26
N TYR A 38 5.76 -9.19 7.98
CA TYR A 38 4.49 -8.53 8.32
C TYR A 38 4.71 -7.11 8.86
N TYR A 39 5.73 -6.93 9.70
CA TYR A 39 6.10 -5.62 10.24
C TYR A 39 6.58 -4.66 9.14
N GLY A 40 7.44 -5.11 8.23
CA GLY A 40 7.91 -4.31 7.10
C GLY A 40 6.77 -3.88 6.17
N ILE A 41 5.84 -4.79 5.87
CA ILE A 41 4.65 -4.49 5.07
C ILE A 41 3.79 -3.44 5.78
N ASN A 42 3.59 -3.58 7.09
CA ASN A 42 2.85 -2.58 7.87
C ASN A 42 3.55 -1.21 7.83
N LEU A 43 4.88 -1.15 7.88
CA LEU A 43 5.61 0.12 7.74
C LEU A 43 5.38 0.78 6.36
N TYR A 44 5.33 0.00 5.27
CA TYR A 44 5.00 0.55 3.95
C TYR A 44 3.56 1.08 3.88
N ILE A 45 2.61 0.37 4.49
CA ILE A 45 1.22 0.84 4.61
C ILE A 45 1.17 2.15 5.39
N GLN A 46 1.80 2.22 6.56
CA GLN A 46 1.80 3.41 7.41
C GLN A 46 2.46 4.60 6.70
N GLU A 47 3.56 4.38 5.99
CA GLU A 47 4.22 5.43 5.20
C GLU A 47 3.32 5.91 4.04
N GLY A 48 2.62 5.00 3.37
CA GLY A 48 1.63 5.34 2.35
C GLY A 48 0.45 6.14 2.90
N ILE A 49 -0.02 5.82 4.11
CA ILE A 49 -1.05 6.57 4.82
C ILE A 49 -0.53 7.96 5.22
N ARG A 50 0.67 8.04 5.81
CA ARG A 50 1.32 9.29 6.21
C ARG A 50 1.48 10.27 5.04
N LYS A 51 1.78 9.75 3.84
CA LYS A 51 1.89 10.55 2.60
C LYS A 51 0.54 10.85 1.95
N GLY A 52 -0.53 10.22 2.43
CA GLY A 52 -1.89 10.35 1.89
C GLY A 52 -2.10 9.61 0.57
N TRP A 53 -1.26 8.64 0.24
CA TRP A 53 -1.35 7.82 -0.98
C TRP A 53 -2.25 6.60 -0.80
N ILE A 54 -2.25 6.01 0.40
CA ILE A 54 -3.07 4.88 0.79
C ILE A 54 -4.06 5.36 1.85
N ASN A 55 -5.27 4.81 1.85
CA ASN A 55 -6.19 4.92 2.96
C ASN A 55 -6.78 3.54 3.26
N CYS A 56 -7.37 3.38 4.44
CA CYS A 56 -7.99 2.14 4.87
C CYS A 56 -9.45 2.35 5.28
N MET A 57 -10.24 1.28 5.18
CA MET A 57 -11.61 1.22 5.69
C MET A 57 -11.71 0.05 6.66
N CYS A 58 -12.05 0.37 7.91
CA CYS A 58 -12.35 -0.61 8.94
C CYS A 58 -13.86 -0.66 9.12
N LYS A 59 -14.46 -1.85 9.01
CA LYS A 59 -15.87 -2.10 9.35
C LYS A 59 -15.92 -3.17 10.41
N GLU A 60 -16.80 -3.01 11.40
CA GLU A 60 -16.96 -3.97 12.47
C GLU A 60 -17.23 -5.38 11.92
N GLY A 61 -16.52 -6.38 12.45
CA GLY A 61 -16.61 -7.77 12.00
C GLY A 61 -16.04 -8.06 10.61
N LYS A 62 -15.35 -7.11 9.95
CA LYS A 62 -14.73 -7.31 8.64
C LYS A 62 -13.24 -6.96 8.65
N PRO A 63 -12.41 -7.65 7.82
CA PRO A 63 -11.00 -7.29 7.68
C PRO A 63 -10.83 -5.84 7.20
N THR A 64 -9.79 -5.17 7.69
CA THR A 64 -9.38 -3.86 7.19
C THR A 64 -9.03 -3.97 5.71
N VAL A 65 -9.60 -3.07 4.91
CA VAL A 65 -9.33 -2.99 3.46
C VAL A 65 -8.55 -1.72 3.18
N TYR A 66 -7.44 -1.85 2.47
CA TYR A 66 -6.57 -0.76 2.02
C TYR A 66 -6.84 -0.45 0.55
N TYR A 67 -6.76 0.82 0.18
CA TYR A 67 -7.00 1.29 -1.18
C TYR A 67 -6.18 2.54 -1.49
N ALA A 68 -5.85 2.73 -2.77
CA ALA A 68 -5.18 3.93 -3.24
C ALA A 68 -6.13 5.14 -3.22
N THR A 69 -5.66 6.28 -2.70
CA THR A 69 -6.42 7.54 -2.72
C THR A 69 -6.32 8.21 -4.09
N ARG A 70 -7.06 9.30 -4.31
CA ARG A 70 -6.89 10.14 -5.51
C ARG A 70 -5.45 10.65 -5.65
N LYS A 71 -4.80 11.03 -4.54
CA LYS A 71 -3.40 11.47 -4.52
C LYS A 71 -2.45 10.32 -4.84
N GLY A 72 -2.70 9.14 -4.27
CA GLY A 72 -1.92 7.93 -4.56
C GLY A 72 -2.00 7.51 -6.03
N ARG A 73 -3.19 7.57 -6.63
CA ARG A 73 -3.38 7.30 -8.07
C ARG A 73 -2.63 8.28 -8.97
N LYS A 74 -2.64 9.57 -8.64
CA LYS A 74 -1.83 10.57 -9.38
C LYS A 74 -0.34 10.26 -9.30
N MET A 75 0.18 10.02 -8.09
CA MET A 75 1.57 9.63 -7.88
C MET A 75 1.93 8.36 -8.65
N SER A 76 1.03 7.36 -8.68
CA SER A 76 1.22 6.12 -9.44
C SER A 76 1.38 6.36 -10.94
N ASN A 77 0.66 7.35 -11.49
CA ASN A 77 0.59 7.63 -12.92
C ASN A 77 1.64 8.66 -13.39
N GLU A 78 2.21 9.48 -12.50
CA GLU A 78 3.19 10.53 -12.83
C GLU A 78 4.58 9.99 -13.26
N ARG A 79 4.75 8.67 -13.42
CA ARG A 79 6.04 8.03 -13.79
C ARG A 79 5.95 7.08 -15.00
N GLU A 80 4.88 7.16 -15.80
CA GLU A 80 4.83 6.60 -17.18
C GLU A 80 5.01 7.74 -18.18
#